data_AF-A0A3L7NMX9-F1
#
_entry.id   AF-A0A3L7NMX9-F1
#
_cell.length_a   1.000
_cell.length_b   1.000
_cell.length_c   1.000
_cell.angle_alpha   90.00
_cell.angle_beta   90.00
_cell.angle_gamma   90.00
#
_symmetry.space_group_name_H-M   'P 1'
#
loop_
_entity.id
_entity.type
_entity.pdbx_description
1 polymer ?
#
loop_
_entity_poly.entity_id
_entity_poly.type
_entity_poly.pdbx_seq_one_letter_code
_entity_poly.pdbx_strand_id
1 'polypeptide(L)'
;MLYLRDLGPTEVGAFGVTRPDDLMLVDEIQLVHQRCTETFVAFDDVAVAEHFETQADLGRRPEQCGRIWIHTHPGNSPHPSRVDVQTFHRVFGQCDWAVMFIIARGGQTYAELTWRYGSPASIQLGVDVDYSQLFMGSDHDLWEHEYHTRVETHPQFDPQLMDYEDDWLRVSPLGTDTDRESAGYRRPRELPIHREPTEPAPF
;
A
#
# COMPACT_ATOMS: atom_id res chain seq x y z
N MET A 1 -15.02 2.78 6.77
CA MET A 1 -14.93 1.35 6.38
C MET A 1 -16.11 0.47 6.76
N LEU A 2 -16.76 0.59 7.93
CA LEU A 2 -17.89 -0.30 8.28
C LEU A 2 -18.98 -0.33 7.21
N TYR A 3 -19.38 0.86 6.73
CA TYR A 3 -20.35 1.01 5.66
C TYR A 3 -19.90 0.30 4.36
N LEU A 4 -18.69 0.60 3.89
CA LEU A 4 -18.11 0.02 2.67
C LEU A 4 -17.99 -1.51 2.74
N ARG A 5 -17.60 -2.08 3.89
CA ARG A 5 -17.56 -3.54 4.12
C ARG A 5 -18.94 -4.16 3.91
N ASP A 6 -19.99 -3.50 4.39
CA ASP A 6 -21.34 -4.06 4.43
C ASP A 6 -22.11 -3.90 3.10
N LEU A 7 -21.54 -3.20 2.11
CA LEU A 7 -22.14 -3.04 0.77
C LEU A 7 -22.07 -4.30 -0.09
N GLY A 8 -21.14 -5.21 0.19
CA GLY A 8 -20.97 -6.42 -0.60
C GLY A 8 -20.38 -7.60 0.17
N PRO A 9 -20.22 -8.76 -0.49
CA PRO A 9 -19.71 -9.97 0.15
C PRO A 9 -18.18 -10.04 0.18
N THR A 10 -17.48 -9.13 -0.51
CA THR A 10 -16.02 -9.18 -0.67
C THR A 10 -15.28 -8.39 0.39
N GLU A 11 -13.97 -8.59 0.44
CA GLU A 11 -13.07 -7.60 1.04
C GLU A 11 -13.13 -6.28 0.28
N VAL A 12 -12.69 -5.21 0.95
CA VAL A 12 -12.51 -3.87 0.41
C VAL A 12 -11.23 -3.31 1.02
N GLY A 13 -10.33 -2.82 0.19
CA GLY A 13 -9.08 -2.19 0.59
C GLY A 13 -9.09 -0.68 0.32
N ALA A 14 -8.33 0.06 1.12
CA ALA A 14 -8.18 1.50 0.99
C ALA A 14 -6.79 1.95 1.49
N PHE A 15 -6.40 3.15 1.08
CA PHE A 15 -5.34 3.90 1.75
C PHE A 15 -5.93 4.73 2.89
N GLY A 16 -5.29 4.68 4.05
CA GLY A 16 -5.50 5.65 5.12
C GLY A 16 -4.66 6.89 4.86
N VAL A 17 -5.34 8.04 4.78
CA VAL A 17 -4.73 9.34 4.56
C VAL A 17 -4.70 10.11 5.89
N THR A 18 -3.57 10.77 6.15
CA THR A 18 -3.27 11.40 7.44
C THR A 18 -2.81 12.85 7.26
N ARG A 19 -2.82 13.56 8.38
CA ARG A 19 -2.25 14.90 8.48
C ARG A 19 -0.73 14.83 8.69
N PRO A 20 0.03 15.85 8.27
CA PRO A 20 1.49 15.82 8.39
C PRO A 20 2.00 15.95 9.84
N ASP A 21 1.15 16.43 10.76
CA ASP A 21 1.47 16.62 12.18
C ASP A 21 1.17 15.38 13.03
N ASP A 22 0.32 14.47 12.56
CA ASP A 22 0.05 13.17 13.20
C ASP A 22 -0.18 12.08 12.15
N LEU A 23 0.89 11.34 11.85
CA LEU A 23 0.88 10.25 10.87
C LEU A 23 0.17 8.99 11.37
N MET A 24 -0.25 8.94 12.63
CA MET A 24 -1.02 7.83 13.20
C MET A 24 -2.52 8.11 13.29
N LEU A 25 -2.95 9.35 13.02
CA LEU A 25 -4.35 9.73 12.93
C LEU A 25 -4.82 9.74 11.47
N VAL A 26 -5.62 8.73 11.11
CA VAL A 26 -6.30 8.66 9.81
C VAL A 26 -7.56 9.52 9.87
N ASP A 27 -7.63 10.55 9.02
CA ASP A 27 -8.80 11.43 8.90
C ASP A 27 -9.54 11.28 7.57
N GLU A 28 -8.92 10.67 6.57
CA GLU A 28 -9.52 10.34 5.28
C GLU A 28 -9.17 8.90 4.89
N ILE A 29 -10.10 8.23 4.21
CA ILE A 29 -9.88 6.90 3.64
C ILE A 29 -10.24 6.99 2.17
N GLN A 30 -9.37 6.47 1.30
CA GLN A 30 -9.56 6.56 -0.14
C GLN A 30 -9.50 5.17 -0.78
N LEU A 31 -10.53 4.82 -1.55
CA LEU A 31 -10.51 3.64 -2.40
C LEU A 31 -9.78 3.96 -3.71
N VAL A 32 -9.01 2.97 -4.17
CA VAL A 32 -8.50 2.92 -5.54
C VAL A 32 -9.20 1.78 -6.27
N HIS A 33 -9.12 1.77 -7.62
CA HIS A 33 -9.65 0.62 -8.37
C HIS A 33 -9.02 -0.66 -7.86
N GLN A 34 -9.86 -1.66 -7.64
CA GLN A 34 -9.45 -2.89 -6.99
C GLN A 34 -10.33 -4.05 -7.42
N ARG A 35 -9.73 -5.24 -7.44
CA ARG A 35 -10.42 -6.51 -7.65
C ARG A 35 -10.48 -7.24 -6.32
N CYS A 36 -11.69 -7.64 -5.93
CA CYS A 36 -11.95 -8.22 -4.63
C CYS A 36 -12.63 -9.58 -4.71
N THR A 37 -12.30 -10.43 -3.75
CA THR A 37 -13.03 -11.67 -3.43
C THR A 37 -13.38 -11.64 -1.94
N GLU A 38 -14.00 -12.70 -1.43
CA GLU A 38 -14.34 -12.82 0.00
C GLU A 38 -13.12 -12.88 0.94
N THR A 39 -11.93 -13.15 0.41
CA THR A 39 -10.70 -13.40 1.18
C THR A 39 -9.45 -12.75 0.57
N PHE A 40 -9.64 -11.79 -0.34
CA PHE A 40 -8.53 -11.13 -1.03
C PHE A 40 -8.96 -9.80 -1.63
N VAL A 41 -8.05 -8.82 -1.59
CA VAL A 41 -8.12 -7.55 -2.33
C VAL A 41 -6.80 -7.28 -3.05
N ALA A 42 -6.87 -6.89 -4.32
CA ALA A 42 -5.74 -6.37 -5.09
C ALA A 42 -6.08 -4.99 -5.66
N PHE A 43 -5.20 -4.02 -5.45
CA PHE A 43 -5.29 -2.72 -6.10
C PHE A 43 -4.77 -2.79 -7.52
N ASP A 44 -5.38 -2.03 -8.41
CA ASP A 44 -4.90 -1.82 -9.78
C ASP A 44 -3.68 -0.89 -9.78
N ASP A 45 -2.59 -1.28 -10.43
CA ASP A 45 -1.32 -0.55 -10.46
C ASP A 45 -1.47 0.88 -10.97
N VAL A 46 -2.29 1.07 -12.01
CA VAL A 46 -2.53 2.39 -12.60
C VAL A 46 -3.29 3.25 -11.61
N ALA A 47 -4.31 2.69 -10.94
CA ALA A 47 -5.05 3.41 -9.92
C ALA A 47 -4.21 3.76 -8.68
N VAL A 48 -3.23 2.92 -8.31
CA VAL A 48 -2.26 3.27 -7.26
C VAL A 48 -1.36 4.43 -7.70
N ALA A 49 -0.85 4.40 -8.93
CA ALA A 49 -0.05 5.50 -9.46
C ALA A 49 -0.85 6.83 -9.51
N GLU A 50 -2.08 6.78 -10.04
CA GLU A 50 -3.01 7.92 -10.07
C GLU A 50 -3.32 8.45 -8.66
N HIS A 51 -3.43 7.57 -7.66
CA HIS A 51 -3.58 7.99 -6.26
C HIS A 51 -2.37 8.82 -5.82
N PHE A 52 -1.14 8.33 -5.99
CA PHE A 52 0.05 9.08 -5.59
C PHE A 52 0.23 10.40 -6.34
N GLU A 53 -0.08 10.42 -7.64
CA GLU A 53 -0.07 11.66 -8.44
C GLU A 53 -1.08 12.67 -7.88
N THR A 54 -2.32 12.23 -7.64
CA THR A 54 -3.37 13.08 -7.07
C THR A 54 -2.98 13.61 -5.69
N GLN A 55 -2.39 12.78 -4.84
CA GLN A 55 -1.96 13.18 -3.50
C GLN A 55 -0.78 14.17 -3.57
N ALA A 56 0.13 14.01 -4.52
CA ALA A 56 1.22 14.95 -4.77
C ALA A 56 0.71 16.31 -5.26
N ASP A 57 -0.29 16.32 -6.15
CA ASP A 57 -0.96 17.56 -6.59
C ASP A 57 -1.65 18.30 -5.43
N LEU A 58 -2.15 17.55 -4.43
CA LEU A 58 -2.68 18.09 -3.17
C LEU A 58 -1.58 18.51 -2.18
N GLY A 59 -0.30 18.37 -2.54
CA GLY A 59 0.85 18.74 -1.72
C GLY A 59 1.15 17.78 -0.56
N ARG A 60 0.56 16.58 -0.56
CA ARG A 60 0.79 15.56 0.45
C ARG A 60 2.06 14.77 0.14
N ARG A 61 2.73 14.30 1.19
CA ARG A 61 3.92 13.45 1.09
C ARG A 61 3.55 11.97 1.15
N PRO A 62 4.39 11.05 0.62
CA PRO A 62 4.09 9.62 0.64
C PRO A 62 3.80 9.06 2.05
N GLU A 63 4.43 9.60 3.10
CA GLU A 63 4.12 9.18 4.48
C GLU A 63 2.68 9.46 4.92
N GLN A 64 1.99 10.40 4.27
CA GLN A 64 0.63 10.80 4.62
C GLN A 64 -0.43 9.97 3.90
N CYS A 65 -0.13 9.36 2.76
CA CYS A 65 -1.14 8.71 1.92
C CYS A 65 -0.77 7.30 1.46
N GLY A 66 0.47 6.85 1.70
CA GLY A 66 0.99 5.57 1.18
C GLY A 66 1.45 4.57 2.24
N ARG A 67 1.26 4.86 3.54
CA ARG A 67 1.83 4.02 4.63
C ARG A 67 0.81 3.21 5.40
N ILE A 68 -0.48 3.55 5.31
CA ILE A 68 -1.53 2.87 6.05
C ILE A 68 -2.42 2.15 5.05
N TRP A 69 -2.32 0.83 5.05
CA TRP A 69 -3.21 -0.03 4.27
C TRP A 69 -4.33 -0.53 5.15
N ILE A 70 -5.55 -0.21 4.74
CA ILE A 70 -6.77 -0.57 5.45
C ILE A 70 -7.51 -1.58 4.58
N HIS A 71 -7.81 -2.77 5.08
CA HIS A 71 -8.74 -3.67 4.39
C HIS A 71 -9.80 -4.26 5.32
N THR A 72 -10.87 -4.79 4.75
CA THR A 72 -12.01 -5.30 5.49
C THR A 72 -12.11 -6.80 5.35
N HIS A 73 -12.43 -7.50 6.43
CA HIS A 73 -12.90 -8.88 6.34
C HIS A 73 -14.42 -8.92 6.41
N PRO A 74 -15.12 -9.54 5.43
CA PRO A 74 -16.57 -9.70 5.48
C PRO A 74 -17.01 -10.67 6.58
N GLY A 75 -16.09 -11.55 7.04
CA GLY A 75 -16.25 -12.42 8.21
C GLY A 75 -16.02 -11.71 9.55
N ASN A 76 -16.01 -12.48 10.65
CA ASN A 76 -15.96 -11.93 12.03
C ASN A 76 -14.54 -11.87 12.65
N SER A 77 -13.51 -12.32 11.95
CA SER A 77 -12.13 -12.30 12.44
C SER A 77 -11.36 -11.15 11.83
N PRO A 78 -10.75 -10.26 12.63
CA PRO A 78 -9.85 -9.23 12.12
C PRO A 78 -8.41 -9.71 11.95
N HIS A 79 -8.09 -10.95 12.35
CA HIS A 79 -6.70 -11.43 12.27
C HIS A 79 -6.27 -11.62 10.83
N PRO A 80 -5.05 -11.19 10.47
CA PRO A 80 -4.55 -11.33 9.11
C PRO A 80 -4.42 -12.80 8.73
N SER A 81 -4.84 -13.10 7.51
CA SER A 81 -4.53 -14.34 6.82
C SER A 81 -3.07 -14.37 6.37
N ARG A 82 -2.63 -15.53 5.88
CA ARG A 82 -1.31 -15.65 5.25
C ARG A 82 -1.17 -14.72 4.04
N VAL A 83 -2.25 -14.53 3.27
CA VAL A 83 -2.25 -13.71 2.06
C VAL A 83 -2.07 -12.23 2.41
N ASP A 84 -2.69 -11.77 3.50
CA ASP A 84 -2.57 -10.38 3.97
C ASP A 84 -1.14 -10.07 4.38
N VAL A 85 -0.52 -10.95 5.18
CA VAL A 85 0.88 -10.80 5.61
C VAL A 85 1.83 -10.80 4.42
N GLN A 86 1.63 -11.71 3.46
CA GLN A 86 2.48 -11.79 2.26
C GLN A 86 2.32 -10.54 1.38
N THR A 87 1.09 -10.09 1.15
CA THR A 87 0.78 -8.88 0.38
C THR A 87 1.39 -7.66 1.06
N PHE A 88 1.21 -7.52 2.37
CA PHE A 88 1.73 -6.41 3.14
C PHE A 88 3.26 -6.35 3.09
N HIS A 89 3.95 -7.46 3.35
CA HIS A 89 5.41 -7.51 3.26
C HIS A 89 5.92 -7.27 1.83
N ARG A 90 5.20 -7.74 0.81
CA ARG A 90 5.58 -7.52 -0.60
C ARG A 90 5.46 -6.04 -0.98
N VAL A 91 4.34 -5.41 -0.66
CA VAL A 91 3.99 -4.06 -1.13
C VAL A 91 4.59 -2.98 -0.23
N PHE A 92 4.31 -3.07 1.07
CA PHE A 92 4.70 -2.06 2.06
C PHE A 92 6.02 -2.38 2.73
N GLY A 93 6.52 -3.61 2.53
CA GLY A 93 7.68 -4.07 3.24
C GLY A 93 8.93 -3.25 2.98
N GLN A 94 9.04 -2.42 1.94
CA GLN A 94 10.20 -1.52 1.72
C GLN A 94 10.03 -0.12 2.32
N CYS A 95 8.86 0.20 2.89
CA CYS A 95 8.62 1.47 3.55
C CYS A 95 9.48 1.57 4.82
N ASP A 96 9.85 2.79 5.20
CA ASP A 96 10.50 3.06 6.49
C ASP A 96 9.63 2.61 7.66
N TRP A 97 8.32 2.84 7.51
CA TRP A 97 7.26 2.33 8.36
C TRP A 97 5.98 2.12 7.54
N ALA A 98 5.14 1.20 7.96
CA ALA A 98 3.81 1.01 7.40
C ALA A 98 2.88 0.32 8.40
N VAL A 99 1.57 0.54 8.25
CA VAL A 99 0.53 -0.06 9.08
C VAL A 99 -0.37 -0.93 8.21
N MET A 100 -0.55 -2.17 8.62
CA MET A 100 -1.66 -3.01 8.16
C MET A 100 -2.81 -2.84 9.15
N PHE A 101 -3.98 -2.46 8.66
CA PHE A 101 -5.20 -2.32 9.45
C PHE A 101 -6.31 -3.17 8.86
N ILE A 102 -6.96 -3.95 9.70
CA ILE A 102 -8.06 -4.83 9.31
C ILE A 102 -9.29 -4.51 10.15
N ILE A 103 -10.45 -4.42 9.51
CA ILE A 103 -11.74 -4.35 10.20
C ILE A 103 -12.67 -5.47 9.76
N ALA A 104 -13.11 -6.26 10.73
CA ALA A 104 -14.01 -7.38 10.51
C ALA A 104 -15.47 -7.02 10.83
N ARG A 105 -16.40 -7.88 10.39
CA ARG A 105 -17.82 -7.77 10.72
C ARG A 105 -18.05 -7.77 12.22
N GLY A 106 -18.72 -6.72 12.70
CA GLY A 106 -18.92 -6.47 14.13
C GLY A 106 -18.01 -5.39 14.72
N GLY A 107 -17.10 -4.84 13.90
CA GLY A 107 -16.24 -3.72 14.29
C GLY A 107 -14.96 -4.12 15.01
N GLN A 108 -14.64 -5.42 15.07
CA GLN A 108 -13.37 -5.90 15.58
C GLN A 108 -12.25 -5.47 14.64
N THR A 109 -11.11 -5.10 15.21
CA THR A 109 -9.98 -4.57 14.46
C THR A 109 -8.68 -5.31 14.78
N TYR A 110 -7.76 -5.25 13.82
CA TYR A 110 -6.36 -5.60 13.98
C TYR A 110 -5.55 -4.47 13.36
N ALA A 111 -4.47 -4.08 14.02
CA ALA A 111 -3.53 -3.11 13.48
C ALA A 111 -2.12 -3.53 13.85
N GLU A 112 -1.22 -3.56 12.88
CA GLU A 112 0.20 -3.83 13.10
C GLU A 112 1.03 -2.77 12.39
N LEU A 113 1.88 -2.10 13.19
CA LEU A 113 2.93 -1.21 12.69
C LEU A 113 4.18 -2.04 12.43
N THR A 114 4.76 -1.86 11.26
CA THR A 114 6.08 -2.38 10.90
C THR A 114 7.02 -1.23 10.59
N TRP A 115 8.31 -1.41 10.86
CA TRP A 115 9.35 -0.45 10.49
C TRP A 115 10.63 -1.17 10.11
N ARG A 116 11.49 -0.48 9.35
CA ARG A 116 12.79 -1.02 8.89
C ARG A 116 14.00 -0.45 9.60
N TYR A 117 13.98 0.85 9.88
CA TYR A 117 15.17 1.54 10.34
C TYR A 117 15.51 1.19 11.80
N GLY A 118 16.79 1.06 12.12
CA GLY A 118 17.29 0.80 13.48
C GLY A 118 17.24 -0.67 13.93
N SER A 119 16.25 -1.44 13.47
CA SER A 119 16.16 -2.91 13.44
C SER A 119 14.75 -3.27 12.96
N PRO A 120 14.59 -4.02 11.84
CA PRO A 120 13.27 -4.37 11.36
C PRO A 120 12.45 -5.10 12.43
N ALA A 121 11.26 -4.59 12.72
CA ALA A 121 10.39 -5.13 13.75
C ALA A 121 8.93 -4.71 13.50
N SER A 122 8.03 -5.32 14.24
CA SER A 122 6.61 -5.00 14.24
C SER A 122 6.06 -4.88 15.66
N ILE A 123 4.96 -4.15 15.81
CA ILE A 123 4.19 -4.08 17.05
C ILE A 123 2.70 -3.99 16.72
N GLN A 124 1.90 -4.75 17.46
CA GLN A 124 0.46 -4.62 17.40
C GLN A 124 0.03 -3.31 18.06
N LEU A 125 -0.80 -2.54 17.36
CA LEU A 125 -1.32 -1.27 17.84
C LEU A 125 -2.68 -1.44 18.52
N GLY A 126 -2.93 -0.60 19.53
CA GLY A 126 -4.30 -0.31 19.96
C GLY A 126 -4.99 0.58 18.94
N VAL A 127 -6.30 0.39 18.76
CA VAL A 127 -7.11 1.18 17.83
C VAL A 127 -8.21 1.87 18.62
N ASP A 128 -8.38 3.16 18.39
CA ASP A 128 -9.48 3.94 18.92
C ASP A 128 -9.97 4.96 17.90
N VAL A 129 -11.18 5.47 18.10
CA VAL A 129 -11.75 6.57 17.32
C VAL A 129 -11.57 7.85 18.11
N ASP A 130 -10.82 8.81 17.56
CA ASP A 130 -10.68 10.12 18.18
C ASP A 130 -11.93 10.98 17.97
N TYR A 131 -12.85 10.92 18.94
CA TYR A 131 -14.08 11.73 18.97
C TYR A 131 -13.84 13.23 19.24
N SER A 132 -12.59 13.66 19.47
CA SER A 132 -12.28 15.09 19.63
C SER A 132 -12.16 15.84 18.30
N GLN A 133 -11.99 15.11 17.19
CA GLN A 133 -11.94 15.69 15.85
C GLN A 133 -13.34 16.07 15.35
N LEU A 134 -13.40 17.17 14.59
CA LEU A 134 -14.61 17.56 13.89
C LEU A 134 -14.86 16.61 12.72
N PHE A 135 -16.05 16.02 12.69
CA PHE A 135 -16.52 15.19 11.58
C PHE A 135 -17.80 15.80 11.01
N MET A 136 -17.80 16.12 9.72
CA MET A 136 -18.90 16.81 9.05
C MET A 136 -20.17 15.96 8.89
N GLY A 137 -20.10 14.68 9.27
CA GLY A 137 -21.17 13.70 9.12
C GLY A 137 -20.86 12.66 8.05
N SER A 138 -21.59 11.57 8.09
CA SER A 138 -21.46 10.48 7.10
C SER A 138 -22.10 10.89 5.78
N ASP A 139 -21.39 10.67 4.68
CA ASP A 139 -21.90 10.85 3.32
C ASP A 139 -22.00 9.48 2.63
N HIS A 140 -23.11 8.78 2.88
CA HIS A 140 -23.29 7.42 2.40
C HIS A 140 -23.43 7.36 0.87
N ASP A 141 -24.04 8.36 0.25
CA ASP A 141 -24.24 8.40 -1.20
C ASP A 141 -22.88 8.51 -1.91
N LEU A 142 -21.98 9.36 -1.39
CA LEU A 142 -20.61 9.47 -1.89
C LEU A 142 -19.84 8.15 -1.72
N TRP A 143 -19.95 7.52 -0.55
CA TRP A 143 -19.25 6.25 -0.27
C TRP A 143 -19.78 5.10 -1.12
N GLU A 144 -21.09 5.00 -1.33
CA GLU A 144 -21.70 3.99 -2.20
C GLU A 144 -21.29 4.21 -3.66
N HIS A 145 -21.24 5.46 -4.12
CA HIS A 145 -20.73 5.78 -5.45
C HIS A 145 -19.25 5.40 -5.62
N GLU A 146 -18.41 5.73 -4.64
CA GLU A 146 -17.00 5.35 -4.64
C GLU A 146 -16.85 3.82 -4.65
N TYR A 147 -17.63 3.11 -3.84
CA TYR A 147 -17.63 1.64 -3.83
C TYR A 147 -17.95 1.07 -5.21
N HIS A 148 -19.06 1.48 -5.83
CA HIS A 148 -19.48 0.96 -7.13
C HIS A 148 -18.54 1.33 -8.28
N THR A 149 -17.79 2.41 -8.15
CA THR A 149 -16.84 2.83 -9.18
C THR A 149 -15.47 2.18 -9.00
N ARG A 150 -15.04 1.89 -7.76
CA ARG A 150 -13.69 1.40 -7.47
C ARG A 150 -13.61 -0.10 -7.18
N VAL A 151 -14.69 -0.73 -6.71
CA VAL A 151 -14.67 -2.14 -6.28
C VAL A 151 -15.26 -3.05 -7.37
N GLU A 152 -14.42 -3.90 -7.95
CA GLU A 152 -14.84 -4.96 -8.87
C GLU A 152 -14.88 -6.31 -8.15
N THR A 153 -16.06 -6.94 -8.11
CA THR A 153 -16.19 -8.31 -7.57
C THR A 153 -15.65 -9.31 -8.58
N HIS A 154 -14.65 -10.11 -8.17
CA HIS A 154 -14.09 -11.16 -9.00
C HIS A 154 -14.68 -12.53 -8.61
N PRO A 155 -15.27 -13.29 -9.55
CA PRO A 155 -16.12 -14.44 -9.23
C PRO A 155 -15.41 -15.73 -8.79
N GLN A 156 -14.07 -15.81 -8.77
CA GLN A 156 -13.35 -17.00 -8.32
C GLN A 156 -11.86 -16.72 -8.07
N PHE A 157 -11.26 -17.58 -7.22
CA PHE A 157 -9.83 -17.72 -6.95
C PHE A 157 -9.08 -17.69 -8.29
N ASP A 158 -8.44 -16.57 -8.60
CA ASP A 158 -7.61 -16.45 -9.78
C ASP A 158 -6.17 -16.83 -9.38
N PRO A 159 -5.63 -17.96 -9.85
CA PRO A 159 -4.22 -18.28 -9.64
C PRO A 159 -3.31 -17.17 -10.19
N GLN A 160 -3.78 -16.40 -11.19
CA GLN A 160 -3.04 -15.25 -11.72
C GLN A 160 -3.09 -14.03 -10.79
N LEU A 161 -4.08 -13.87 -9.91
CA LEU A 161 -4.01 -12.89 -8.81
C LEU A 161 -2.93 -13.27 -7.78
N MET A 162 -2.54 -14.55 -7.73
CA MET A 162 -1.31 -14.99 -7.05
C MET A 162 -0.08 -14.91 -7.96
N ASP A 163 -0.15 -15.21 -9.27
CA ASP A 163 0.98 -15.10 -10.22
C ASP A 163 1.29 -13.66 -10.70
N TYR A 164 0.49 -12.64 -10.32
CA TYR A 164 0.91 -11.23 -10.30
C TYR A 164 2.11 -11.00 -9.35
N GLU A 165 2.63 -12.05 -8.72
CA GLU A 165 3.92 -12.14 -8.05
C GLU A 165 5.13 -11.66 -8.89
N ASP A 166 5.08 -11.68 -10.23
CA ASP A 166 6.26 -11.40 -11.07
C ASP A 166 6.34 -9.99 -11.68
N ASP A 167 5.22 -9.32 -12.00
CA ASP A 167 5.26 -8.02 -12.72
C ASP A 167 5.35 -6.80 -11.78
N TRP A 168 4.81 -6.91 -10.56
CA TRP A 168 4.95 -5.90 -9.50
C TRP A 168 6.40 -5.77 -8.97
N LEU A 169 7.28 -6.73 -9.25
CA LEU A 169 8.70 -6.70 -8.86
C LEU A 169 9.49 -5.58 -9.53
N ARG A 170 8.99 -5.02 -10.65
CA ARG A 170 9.72 -4.02 -11.44
C ARG A 170 9.39 -2.58 -11.12
N VAL A 171 8.21 -2.30 -10.55
CA VAL A 171 7.72 -0.93 -10.37
C VAL A 171 6.83 -0.87 -9.12
N SER A 172 7.39 -0.95 -7.91
CA SER A 172 6.61 -0.53 -6.73
C SER A 172 6.55 1.01 -6.75
N PRO A 173 5.37 1.63 -6.94
CA PRO A 173 5.25 3.09 -6.97
C PRO A 173 5.51 3.71 -5.58
N LEU A 174 5.57 2.88 -4.53
CA LEU A 174 5.97 3.29 -3.19
C LEU A 174 7.47 3.65 -3.07
N GLY A 175 8.27 3.34 -4.10
CA GLY A 175 9.68 3.74 -4.22
C GLY A 175 10.59 3.18 -3.13
N THR A 176 11.89 3.16 -3.39
CA THR A 176 12.89 3.12 -2.31
C THR A 176 13.04 4.55 -1.81
N ASP A 177 12.76 4.80 -0.53
CA ASP A 177 12.87 6.12 0.08
C ASP A 177 14.36 6.51 0.19
N THR A 178 14.92 6.98 -0.94
CA THR A 178 16.28 7.48 -1.05
C THR A 178 16.26 8.92 -1.53
N ASP A 179 15.50 9.79 -0.89
CA ASP A 179 15.62 11.23 -1.10
C ASP A 179 16.00 11.95 0.20
N ARG A 180 17.27 11.73 0.58
CA ARG A 180 18.08 12.69 1.32
C ARG A 180 19.54 12.56 0.87
N GLU A 181 19.87 13.05 -0.32
CA GLU A 181 21.09 13.85 -0.55
C GLU A 181 21.20 14.36 -2.00
N SER A 182 21.53 15.65 -2.08
CA SER A 182 21.67 16.47 -3.26
C SER A 182 22.70 15.98 -4.30
N ALA A 183 22.41 16.29 -5.57
CA ALA A 183 23.37 16.61 -6.64
C ALA A 183 24.42 15.54 -7.05
N GLY A 184 24.18 14.91 -8.21
CA GLY A 184 25.26 14.25 -8.95
C GLY A 184 24.79 13.34 -10.08
N TYR A 185 24.47 13.93 -11.24
CA TYR A 185 24.28 13.16 -12.48
C TYR A 185 25.58 12.42 -12.84
N ARG A 186 25.69 11.13 -12.49
CA ARG A 186 26.78 10.26 -12.99
C ARG A 186 26.34 9.64 -14.31
N ARG A 187 27.01 10.06 -15.39
CA ARG A 187 26.92 9.43 -16.71
C ARG A 187 27.34 7.95 -16.65
N PRO A 188 26.73 7.06 -17.45
CA PRO A 188 27.15 5.66 -17.53
C PRO A 188 28.60 5.54 -18.01
N ARG A 189 29.39 4.70 -17.33
CA ARG A 189 30.76 4.32 -17.71
C ARG A 189 30.72 3.48 -18.99
N GLU A 190 31.47 3.91 -20.01
CA GLU A 190 31.78 3.08 -21.17
C GLU A 190 32.63 1.87 -20.73
N LEU A 191 32.24 0.67 -21.18
CA LEU A 191 32.96 -0.58 -20.95
C LEU A 191 34.25 -0.60 -21.79
N PRO A 192 35.41 -1.02 -21.26
CA PRO A 192 36.64 -1.06 -22.03
C PRO A 192 36.64 -2.21 -23.04
N ILE A 193 36.94 -1.85 -24.28
CA ILE A 193 37.17 -2.75 -25.41
C ILE A 193 38.44 -3.56 -25.14
N HIS A 194 38.34 -4.90 -25.12
CA HIS A 194 39.49 -5.80 -25.04
C HIS A 194 40.44 -5.59 -26.23
N ARG A 195 41.69 -5.20 -25.95
CA ARG A 195 42.79 -5.21 -26.92
C ARG A 195 43.49 -6.57 -26.89
N GLU A 196 43.80 -7.11 -28.06
CA GLU A 196 44.55 -8.36 -28.25
C GLU A 196 46.01 -8.26 -27.74
N PRO A 197 46.65 -9.39 -27.38
CA PRO A 197 47.98 -9.39 -26.77
C PRO A 197 49.09 -9.25 -27.81
N THR A 198 49.96 -8.25 -27.62
CA THR A 198 51.23 -8.07 -28.36
C THR A 198 52.28 -9.10 -27.96
N GLU A 199 53.00 -9.63 -28.96
CA GLU A 199 54.11 -10.58 -28.87
C GLU A 199 55.30 -10.08 -28.00
N PRO A 200 56.10 -11.00 -27.41
CA PRO A 200 57.27 -10.66 -26.61
C PRO A 200 58.52 -10.42 -27.48
N ALA A 201 59.31 -9.40 -27.11
CA ALA A 201 60.65 -9.14 -27.66
C ALA A 201 61.76 -9.63 -26.70
N PRO A 202 62.99 -9.90 -27.20
CA PRO A 202 63.85 -10.94 -26.65
C PRO A 202 64.96 -10.46 -25.69
N PHE A 203 65.47 -11.47 -24.97
CA PHE A 203 66.63 -11.59 -24.07
C PHE A 203 66.45 -11.15 -22.61
#